data_AF-A0A5P2USM4-F1
#
_entry.id   AF-A0A5P2USM4-F1
#
_cell.length_a   1.000
_cell.length_b   1.000
_cell.length_c   1.000
_cell.angle_alpha   90.00
_cell.angle_beta   90.00
_cell.angle_gamma   90.00
#
_symmetry.space_group_name_H-M   'P 1'
#
loop_
_entity.id
_entity.type
_entity.pdbx_description
1 polymer ?
#
loop_
_entity_poly.entity_id
_entity_poly.type
_entity_poly.pdbx_seq_one_letter_code
_entity_poly.pdbx_strand_id
1 'polypeptide(L)'
;MSTPTPWDTISALADRFDASDTAKGLAPEESHILQVLKIGEEFGEAAQAVIGAKGTNPRKGHSHSWEDVHDEVCDVIITGMVALARMRPDAASYFTGQLALKSAKFLPAPERDAVAEGN
;
A
#
# COMPACT_ATOMS: atom_id res chain seq x y z
N MET A 1 7.53 -2.44 26.48
CA MET A 1 7.97 -2.36 25.07
C MET A 1 6.81 -1.78 24.29
N SER A 2 7.00 -0.68 23.56
CA SER A 2 5.94 -0.12 22.72
C SER A 2 5.66 -1.05 21.54
N THR A 3 4.39 -1.17 21.14
CA THR A 3 4.00 -1.92 19.95
C THR A 3 4.61 -1.27 18.71
N PRO A 4 5.29 -2.02 17.82
CA PRO A 4 5.83 -1.48 16.59
C PRO A 4 4.71 -0.89 15.72
N THR A 5 4.97 0.28 15.13
CA THR A 5 4.08 0.91 14.16
C THR A 5 4.13 0.15 12.83
N PRO A 6 3.12 0.28 11.95
CA PRO A 6 3.19 -0.29 10.61
C PRO A 6 4.45 0.12 9.84
N TRP A 7 4.89 1.38 9.99
CA TRP A 7 6.10 1.87 9.32
C TRP A 7 7.39 1.23 9.86
N ASP A 8 7.45 0.85 11.14
CA ASP A 8 8.62 0.12 11.67
C ASP A 8 8.78 -1.23 10.97
N THR A 9 7.67 -1.95 10.76
CA THR A 9 7.67 -3.22 10.03
C THR A 9 8.00 -3.02 8.55
N ILE A 10 7.42 -2.00 7.90
CA ILE A 10 7.69 -1.69 6.49
C ILE A 10 9.15 -1.32 6.26
N SER A 11 9.75 -0.52 7.15
CA SER A 11 11.17 -0.18 7.08
C SER A 11 12.04 -1.43 7.24
N ALA A 12 11.72 -2.31 8.20
CA ALA A 12 12.45 -3.57 8.36
C ALA A 12 12.35 -4.49 7.13
N LEU A 13 11.20 -4.53 6.46
CA LEU A 13 11.03 -5.26 5.19
C LEU A 13 11.85 -4.64 4.06
N ALA A 14 11.82 -3.31 3.92
CA ALA A 14 12.62 -2.58 2.94
C ALA A 14 14.12 -2.86 3.13
N ASP A 15 14.63 -2.72 4.35
CA ASP A 15 16.03 -3.01 4.70
C ASP A 15 16.41 -4.45 4.37
N ARG A 16 15.50 -5.40 4.66
CA ARG A 16 15.72 -6.82 4.36
C ARG A 16 15.81 -7.08 2.86
N PHE A 17 14.97 -6.44 2.06
CA PHE A 17 14.98 -6.60 0.61
C PHE A 17 16.19 -5.92 -0.04
N ASP A 18 16.57 -4.72 0.41
CA ASP A 18 17.78 -4.04 -0.06
C ASP A 18 19.04 -4.84 0.27
N ALA A 19 19.12 -5.43 1.47
CA ALA A 19 20.22 -6.32 1.83
C ALA A 19 20.28 -7.57 0.93
N SER A 20 19.12 -8.15 0.60
CA SER A 20 19.02 -9.30 -0.32
C SER A 20 19.48 -8.93 -1.73
N ASP A 21 19.06 -7.77 -2.25
CA ASP A 21 19.39 -7.35 -3.61
C ASP A 21 20.88 -6.94 -3.72
N THR A 22 21.41 -6.27 -2.70
CA THR A 22 22.84 -5.97 -2.58
C THR A 22 23.67 -7.25 -2.60
N ALA A 23 23.24 -8.30 -1.88
CA ALA A 23 23.92 -9.60 -1.90
C ALA A 23 23.90 -10.29 -3.27
N LYS A 24 22.95 -9.93 -4.15
CA LYS A 24 22.87 -10.39 -5.55
C LYS A 24 23.63 -9.48 -6.52
N GLY A 25 24.21 -8.38 -6.04
CA GLY A 25 24.96 -7.42 -6.85
C GLY A 25 24.09 -6.44 -7.64
N LEU A 26 22.80 -6.29 -7.28
CA LEU A 26 21.91 -5.31 -7.89
C LEU A 26 22.25 -3.89 -7.40
N ALA A 27 22.19 -2.92 -8.31
CA ALA A 27 22.30 -1.52 -7.95
C ALA A 27 20.99 -1.02 -7.31
N PRO A 28 21.03 -0.01 -6.42
CA PRO A 28 19.82 0.53 -5.78
C PRO A 28 18.72 0.97 -6.76
N GLU A 29 19.10 1.54 -7.90
CA GLU A 29 18.14 1.96 -8.93
C GLU A 29 17.41 0.76 -9.56
N GLU A 30 18.11 -0.35 -9.82
CA GLU A 30 17.51 -1.59 -10.32
C GLU A 30 16.54 -2.18 -9.29
N SER A 31 16.95 -2.18 -8.02
CA SER A 31 16.10 -2.57 -6.88
C SER A 31 14.80 -1.75 -6.80
N HIS A 32 14.86 -0.43 -6.99
CA HIS A 32 13.67 0.42 -7.03
C HIS A 32 12.76 0.06 -8.21
N ILE A 33 13.33 -0.12 -9.41
CA ILE A 33 12.57 -0.50 -10.60
C ILE A 33 11.84 -1.83 -10.35
N LEU A 34 12.55 -2.84 -9.84
CA LEU A 34 11.96 -4.15 -9.54
C LEU A 34 10.83 -4.03 -8.49
N GLN A 35 11.02 -3.22 -7.45
CA GLN A 35 9.99 -3.01 -6.43
C GLN A 35 8.74 -2.30 -7.00
N VAL A 36 8.91 -1.33 -7.89
CA VAL A 36 7.79 -0.68 -8.57
C VAL A 36 7.06 -1.65 -9.51
N LEU A 37 7.80 -2.52 -10.22
CA LEU A 37 7.19 -3.55 -11.06
C LEU A 37 6.39 -4.56 -10.24
N LYS A 38 6.85 -4.91 -9.02
CA LYS A 38 6.13 -5.79 -8.09
C LYS A 38 4.72 -5.26 -7.75
N ILE A 39 4.52 -3.93 -7.71
CA ILE A 39 3.16 -3.34 -7.54
C ILE A 39 2.21 -3.79 -8.66
N GLY A 40 2.70 -3.89 -9.89
CA GLY A 40 1.90 -4.37 -11.03
C GLY A 40 1.54 -5.86 -10.92
N GLU A 41 2.43 -6.66 -10.32
CA GLU A 41 2.20 -8.07 -10.01
C GLU A 41 1.08 -8.23 -8.98
N GLU A 42 1.20 -7.56 -7.82
CA GLU A 42 0.17 -7.61 -6.76
C GLU A 42 -1.19 -7.08 -7.25
N PHE A 43 -1.19 -6.02 -8.09
CA PHE A 43 -2.42 -5.55 -8.71
C PHE A 43 -3.06 -6.62 -9.60
N GLY A 44 -2.25 -7.39 -10.33
CA GLY A 44 -2.70 -8.51 -11.14
C GLY A 44 -3.34 -9.61 -10.31
N GLU A 45 -2.77 -9.93 -9.15
CA GLU A 45 -3.30 -10.90 -8.19
C GLU A 45 -4.63 -10.42 -7.60
N ALA A 46 -4.72 -9.16 -7.17
CA ALA A 46 -5.97 -8.56 -6.71
C ALA A 46 -7.07 -8.58 -7.80
N ALA A 47 -6.72 -8.26 -9.05
CA ALA A 47 -7.66 -8.34 -10.16
C ALA A 47 -8.12 -9.78 -10.44
N GLN A 48 -7.22 -10.75 -10.33
CA GLN A 48 -7.53 -12.17 -10.46
C GLN A 48 -8.48 -12.65 -9.35
N ALA A 49 -8.24 -12.24 -8.11
CA ALA A 49 -9.11 -12.54 -6.97
C ALA A 49 -10.52 -11.99 -7.21
N VAL A 50 -10.66 -10.75 -7.70
CA VAL A 50 -11.98 -10.16 -8.04
C VAL A 50 -12.69 -10.96 -9.14
N ILE A 51 -11.99 -11.35 -10.20
CA ILE A 51 -12.55 -12.16 -11.29
C ILE A 51 -13.07 -13.49 -10.74
N GLY A 52 -12.29 -14.13 -9.86
CA GLY A 52 -12.64 -15.36 -9.17
C GLY A 52 -13.83 -15.20 -8.22
N ALA A 53 -13.87 -14.13 -7.42
CA ALA A 53 -14.93 -13.83 -6.46
C ALA A 53 -16.26 -13.50 -7.14
N LYS A 54 -16.23 -12.88 -8.32
CA LYS A 54 -17.44 -12.63 -9.11
C LYS A 54 -17.93 -13.86 -9.88
N GLY A 55 -17.16 -14.94 -9.92
CA GLY A 55 -17.45 -16.13 -10.73
C GLY A 55 -17.51 -15.85 -12.24
N THR A 56 -16.89 -14.75 -12.69
CA THR A 56 -17.03 -14.27 -14.08
C THR A 56 -16.28 -15.14 -15.10
N ASN A 57 -15.44 -16.07 -14.64
CA ASN A 57 -14.75 -17.04 -15.48
C ASN A 57 -15.63 -18.28 -15.74
N PRO A 58 -16.15 -18.48 -16.96
CA PRO A 58 -17.06 -19.60 -17.28
C PRO A 58 -16.43 -20.98 -17.09
N ARG A 59 -15.08 -21.07 -17.06
CA ARG A 59 -14.35 -22.35 -16.90
C ARG A 59 -14.09 -22.74 -15.45
N LYS A 60 -14.22 -21.82 -14.49
CA LYS A 60 -13.83 -22.06 -13.08
C LYS A 60 -14.90 -21.67 -12.04
N GLY A 61 -15.94 -20.93 -12.40
CA GLY A 61 -16.95 -20.49 -11.43
C GLY A 61 -16.37 -19.60 -10.33
N HIS A 62 -16.96 -19.64 -9.13
CA HIS A 62 -16.42 -18.94 -7.94
C HIS A 62 -15.17 -19.65 -7.46
N SER A 63 -13.99 -19.10 -7.77
CA SER A 63 -12.70 -19.69 -7.39
C SER A 63 -12.00 -18.98 -6.23
N HIS A 64 -12.51 -17.80 -5.86
CA HIS A 64 -12.03 -16.98 -4.74
C HIS A 64 -13.24 -16.44 -3.98
N SER A 65 -12.99 -15.97 -2.77
CA SER A 65 -13.88 -15.20 -1.92
C SER A 65 -13.53 -13.71 -1.99
N TRP A 66 -14.37 -12.86 -1.38
CA TRP A 66 -14.02 -11.45 -1.18
C TRP A 66 -12.98 -11.24 -0.08
N GLU A 67 -12.77 -12.22 0.80
CA GLU A 67 -11.68 -12.19 1.78
C GLU A 67 -10.33 -12.29 1.06
N ASP A 68 -10.21 -13.19 0.08
CA ASP A 68 -9.02 -13.27 -0.77
C ASP A 68 -8.75 -11.93 -1.47
N VAL A 69 -9.79 -11.23 -1.94
CA VAL A 69 -9.63 -9.88 -2.53
C VAL A 69 -9.08 -8.88 -1.53
N HIS A 70 -9.50 -8.94 -0.25
CA HIS A 70 -8.98 -8.04 0.78
C HIS A 70 -7.50 -8.29 1.05
N ASP A 71 -7.09 -9.56 1.09
CA ASP A 71 -5.70 -9.95 1.29
C ASP A 71 -4.83 -9.41 0.15
N GLU A 72 -5.23 -9.63 -1.10
CA GLU A 72 -4.47 -9.14 -2.26
C GLU A 72 -4.42 -7.60 -2.34
N VAL A 73 -5.50 -6.90 -1.96
CA VAL A 73 -5.48 -5.44 -1.87
C VAL A 73 -4.53 -4.98 -0.76
N CYS A 74 -4.44 -5.71 0.34
CA CYS A 74 -3.48 -5.45 1.41
C CYS A 74 -2.05 -5.59 0.89
N ASP A 75 -1.76 -6.64 0.10
CA ASP A 75 -0.44 -6.87 -0.49
C ASP A 75 -0.04 -5.77 -1.48
N VAL A 76 -0.98 -5.22 -2.26
CA VAL A 76 -0.75 -4.01 -3.08
C VAL A 76 -0.33 -2.82 -2.21
N ILE A 77 -1.02 -2.60 -1.08
CA ILE A 77 -0.72 -1.48 -0.16
C ILE A 77 0.66 -1.66 0.48
N ILE A 78 0.94 -2.85 1.01
CA ILE A 78 2.23 -3.18 1.64
C ILE A 78 3.36 -3.02 0.62
N THR A 79 3.21 -3.56 -0.59
CA THR A 79 4.21 -3.47 -1.66
C THR A 79 4.45 -2.02 -2.08
N GLY A 80 3.40 -1.20 -2.15
CA GLY A 80 3.52 0.24 -2.41
C GLY A 80 4.23 1.00 -1.27
N MET A 81 3.95 0.65 -0.01
CA MET A 81 4.62 1.25 1.15
C MET A 81 6.11 0.87 1.20
N VAL A 82 6.45 -0.39 0.91
CA VAL A 82 7.84 -0.86 0.81
C VAL A 82 8.56 -0.15 -0.32
N ALA A 83 7.94 0.01 -1.50
CA ALA A 83 8.50 0.79 -2.60
C ALA A 83 8.85 2.21 -2.16
N LEU A 84 7.93 2.88 -1.48
CA LEU A 84 8.16 4.24 -0.98
C LEU A 84 9.31 4.28 0.06
N ALA A 85 9.37 3.31 0.97
CA ALA A 85 10.42 3.20 1.98
C ALA A 85 11.81 2.98 1.40
N ARG A 86 11.95 2.12 0.38
CA ARG A 86 13.22 1.90 -0.32
C ARG A 86 13.69 3.15 -1.07
N MET A 87 12.75 3.89 -1.68
CA MET A 87 13.05 5.09 -2.45
C MET A 87 13.29 6.34 -1.59
N ARG A 88 12.87 6.36 -0.33
CA ARG A 88 12.90 7.55 0.52
C ARG A 88 13.19 7.25 2.00
N PRO A 89 14.20 7.92 2.61
CA PRO A 89 14.45 7.79 4.04
C PRO A 89 13.37 8.42 4.91
N ASP A 90 12.55 9.33 4.37
CA ASP A 90 11.47 10.05 5.05
C ASP A 90 10.07 9.54 4.67
N ALA A 91 9.95 8.30 4.18
CA ALA A 91 8.74 7.73 3.59
C ALA A 91 7.48 7.90 4.46
N ALA A 92 7.55 7.64 5.76
CA ALA A 92 6.42 7.76 6.68
C ALA A 92 5.88 9.20 6.78
N SER A 93 6.79 10.17 6.96
CA SER A 93 6.42 11.60 6.98
C SER A 93 5.94 12.08 5.61
N TYR A 94 6.57 11.63 4.53
CA TYR A 94 6.17 11.98 3.17
C TYR A 94 4.76 11.48 2.86
N PHE A 95 4.45 10.22 3.18
CA PHE A 95 3.11 9.65 3.04
C PHE A 95 2.07 10.43 3.84
N THR A 96 2.38 10.76 5.10
CA THR A 96 1.50 11.56 5.96
C THR A 96 1.22 12.94 5.36
N GLY A 97 2.25 13.63 4.86
CA GLY A 97 2.12 14.91 4.17
C GLY A 97 1.26 14.81 2.91
N GLN A 98 1.49 13.78 2.09
CA GLN A 98 0.68 13.53 0.90
C GLN A 98 -0.78 13.28 1.25
N LEU A 99 -1.07 12.48 2.28
CA LEU A 99 -2.45 12.28 2.75
C LEU A 99 -3.09 13.59 3.18
N ALA A 100 -2.40 14.42 3.97
CA ALA A 100 -2.92 15.71 4.40
C ALA A 100 -3.28 16.62 3.20
N LEU A 101 -2.41 16.68 2.18
CA LEU A 101 -2.64 17.44 0.95
C LEU A 101 -3.85 16.91 0.16
N LYS A 102 -4.01 15.59 0.04
CA LYS A 102 -5.15 14.97 -0.66
C LYS A 102 -6.44 15.17 0.13
N SER A 103 -6.40 15.00 1.45
CA SER A 103 -7.56 15.23 2.33
C SER A 103 -8.05 16.67 2.24
N ALA A 104 -7.16 17.66 2.32
CA ALA A 104 -7.53 19.07 2.15
C ALA A 104 -8.14 19.38 0.78
N LYS A 105 -7.78 18.60 -0.25
CA LYS A 105 -8.29 18.76 -1.61
C LYS A 105 -9.65 18.10 -1.84
N PHE A 106 -9.89 16.93 -1.23
CA PHE A 106 -11.01 16.05 -1.61
C PHE A 106 -12.05 15.83 -0.51
N LEU A 107 -11.70 16.02 0.76
CA LEU A 107 -12.67 15.90 1.84
C LEU A 107 -13.40 17.23 2.05
N PRO A 108 -14.69 17.20 2.40
CA PRO A 108 -15.41 18.41 2.80
C PRO A 108 -14.71 19.03 4.01
N ALA A 109 -14.79 20.37 4.13
CA ALA A 109 -14.34 21.05 5.34
C ALA A 109 -15.10 20.46 6.54
N PRO A 110 -14.43 20.25 7.69
CA PRO A 110 -15.13 19.81 8.89
C PRO A 110 -16.26 20.82 9.19
N GLU A 111 -17.47 20.32 9.40
CA GLU A 111 -18.60 21.15 9.82
C GLU A 111 -18.15 21.93 11.05
N ARG A 112 -18.12 23.26 10.93
CA ARG A 112 -17.95 24.11 12.10
C ARG A 112 -19.20 23.91 12.93
N ASP A 113 -19.05 23.33 14.12
CA ASP A 113 -20.14 23.19 15.08
C ASP A 113 -20.95 24.48 15.13
N ALA A 114 -22.22 24.37 14.79
CA ALA A 114 -23.20 25.42 14.94
C ALA A 114 -23.40 25.70 16.43
N VAL A 115 -22.50 26.50 17.02
CA VAL A 115 -22.73 27.12 18.32
C VAL A 115 -22.43 28.59 18.19
N ALA A 116 -23.49 29.38 17.98
CA ALA A 116 -23.86 30.48 18.87
C ALA A 116 -24.93 31.37 18.23
N GLU A 117 -26.18 30.90 18.10
CA GLU A 117 -27.34 31.81 18.15
C GLU A 117 -28.48 31.12 18.90
N GLY A 118 -28.65 31.50 20.16
CA GLY A 118 -29.65 30.96 21.08
C GLY A 118 -29.74 31.86 22.30
N ASN A 119 -30.30 33.04 22.04
CA ASN A 119 -30.72 34.14 22.91
C ASN A 119 -31.17 33.76 24.33
#